data_AF-A0A357I5C0-F1
#
_entry.id   AF-A0A357I5C0-F1
#
_cell.length_a   1.000
_cell.length_b   1.000
_cell.length_c   1.000
_cell.angle_alpha   90.00
_cell.angle_beta   90.00
_cell.angle_gamma   90.00
#
_symmetry.space_group_name_H-M   'P 1'
#
loop_
_entity.id
_entity.type
_entity.pdbx_description
1 polymer ?
#
loop_
_entity_poly.entity_id
_entity_poly.type
_entity_poly.pdbx_seq_one_letter_code
_entity_poly.pdbx_strand_id
1 'polypeptide(L)'
;MTIFLATLAGWLNRKQLDVINYLHAENEILKEQLDKKGVKLRLSNAQRYKLAKRGKKLGRKGLMQYASIVTPDTILAWHRKLVALKYTAKRML
;
A
#
# COMPACT_ATOMS: atom_id res chain seq x y z
N MET A 1 -4.06 -12.89 -33.24
CA MET A 1 -3.08 -12.26 -32.31
C MET A 1 -3.68 -11.86 -30.96
N THR A 2 -4.95 -11.46 -30.85
CA THR A 2 -5.58 -11.03 -29.57
C THR A 2 -5.74 -12.13 -28.53
N ILE A 3 -6.02 -13.37 -28.94
CA ILE A 3 -6.29 -14.51 -28.03
C ILE A 3 -5.03 -14.88 -27.22
N PHE A 4 -3.84 -14.82 -27.83
CA PHE A 4 -2.58 -15.13 -27.16
C PHE A 4 -2.22 -14.10 -26.07
N LEU A 5 -2.47 -12.81 -26.33
CA LEU A 5 -2.27 -11.78 -25.29
C LEU A 5 -3.27 -11.93 -24.15
N ALA A 6 -4.52 -12.30 -24.44
CA ALA A 6 -5.54 -12.50 -23.41
C ALA A 6 -5.22 -13.69 -22.48
N THR A 7 -4.74 -14.82 -23.03
CA THR A 7 -4.34 -15.98 -22.23
C THR A 7 -3.10 -15.68 -21.39
N LEU A 8 -2.11 -14.97 -21.94
CA LEU A 8 -0.91 -14.56 -21.21
C LEU A 8 -1.24 -13.57 -20.09
N ALA A 9 -2.11 -12.58 -20.36
CA ALA A 9 -2.58 -11.63 -19.37
C ALA A 9 -3.39 -12.31 -18.26
N GLY A 10 -4.24 -13.29 -18.61
CA GLY A 10 -4.98 -14.09 -17.63
C GLY A 10 -4.07 -14.92 -16.73
N TRP A 11 -3.00 -15.52 -17.28
CA TRP A 11 -2.02 -16.26 -16.51
C TRP A 11 -1.18 -15.37 -15.59
N LEU A 12 -0.70 -14.23 -16.12
CA LEU A 12 0.07 -13.26 -15.36
C LEU A 12 -0.74 -12.66 -14.21
N ASN A 13 -2.03 -12.36 -14.45
CA ASN A 13 -2.91 -11.82 -13.42
C ASN A 13 -3.13 -12.82 -12.27
N ARG A 14 -3.28 -14.12 -12.58
CA ARG A 14 -3.40 -15.17 -11.54
C ARG A 14 -2.12 -15.30 -10.71
N LYS A 15 -0.95 -15.32 -11.37
CA LYS A 15 0.34 -15.35 -10.66
C LYS A 15 0.57 -14.12 -9.80
N GLN A 16 0.18 -12.94 -10.28
CA GLN A 16 0.24 -11.71 -9.48
C GLN A 16 -0.69 -11.78 -8.26
N LEU A 17 -1.89 -12.34 -8.43
CA LEU A 17 -2.84 -12.51 -7.34
C LEU A 17 -2.31 -13.46 -6.26
N ASP A 18 -1.69 -14.58 -6.63
CA ASP A 18 -1.09 -15.52 -5.67
C ASP A 18 -0.01 -14.85 -4.81
N VAL A 19 0.86 -14.05 -5.43
CA VAL A 19 1.90 -13.29 -4.72
C VAL A 19 1.29 -12.26 -3.77
N ILE A 20 0.23 -11.56 -4.21
CA ILE A 20 -0.47 -10.59 -3.36
C ILE A 20 -1.12 -11.29 -2.17
N ASN A 21 -1.77 -12.44 -2.38
CA ASN A 21 -2.41 -13.22 -1.32
C ASN A 21 -1.38 -13.72 -0.29
N TYR A 22 -0.24 -14.23 -0.75
CA TYR A 22 0.85 -14.64 0.13
C TYR A 22 1.37 -13.47 0.97
N LEU A 23 1.67 -12.34 0.35
CA LEU A 23 2.13 -11.14 1.07
C LEU A 23 1.07 -10.58 2.01
N HIS A 24 -0.21 -10.75 1.69
CA HIS A 24 -1.30 -10.38 2.59
C HIS A 24 -1.30 -11.25 3.85
N ALA A 25 -1.21 -12.58 3.68
CA ALA A 25 -1.13 -13.51 4.80
C ALA A 25 0.10 -13.23 5.68
N GLU A 26 1.25 -12.92 5.07
CA GLU A 26 2.45 -12.54 5.82
C GLU A 26 2.25 -11.25 6.64
N ASN A 27 1.58 -10.24 6.08
CA ASN A 27 1.24 -9.02 6.82
C ASN A 27 0.27 -9.29 7.97
N GLU A 28 -0.69 -10.20 7.82
CA GLU A 28 -1.62 -10.58 8.90
C GLU A 28 -0.88 -11.29 10.03
N ILE A 29 -0.01 -12.25 9.72
CA ILE A 29 0.82 -12.95 10.71
C ILE A 29 1.71 -11.95 11.46
N LEU A 30 2.36 -11.03 10.74
CA LEU A 30 3.19 -9.99 11.36
C LEU A 30 2.37 -9.08 12.28
N LYS A 31 1.16 -8.69 11.86
CA LYS A 31 0.25 -7.88 12.65
C LYS A 31 -0.17 -8.62 13.93
N GLU A 32 -0.56 -9.89 13.83
CA GLU A 32 -0.88 -10.71 15.00
C GLU A 32 0.30 -10.84 15.96
N GLN A 33 1.53 -11.03 15.45
CA GLN A 33 2.71 -11.10 16.30
C GLN A 33 2.99 -9.78 17.03
N LEU A 34 2.73 -8.65 16.37
CA LEU A 34 2.90 -7.32 16.96
C LEU A 34 1.83 -7.02 18.02
N ASP A 35 0.59 -7.43 17.76
CA ASP A 35 -0.51 -7.33 18.73
C ASP A 35 -0.27 -8.24 19.92
N LYS A 36 0.19 -9.49 19.71
CA LYS A 36 0.59 -10.43 20.78
C LYS A 36 1.73 -9.88 21.66
N LYS A 37 2.65 -9.12 21.08
CA LYS A 37 3.73 -8.44 21.83
C LYS A 37 3.27 -7.14 22.50
N GLY A 38 2.02 -6.70 22.29
CA GLY A 38 1.48 -5.45 22.84
C GLY A 38 2.15 -4.19 22.29
N VAL A 39 2.89 -4.28 21.17
CA VAL A 39 3.63 -3.17 20.61
C VAL A 39 2.76 -2.41 19.62
N LYS A 40 2.28 -1.22 20.01
CA LYS A 40 1.65 -0.29 19.05
C LYS A 40 2.65 0.04 17.94
N LEU A 41 2.32 -0.34 16.70
CA LEU A 41 3.17 -0.13 15.53
C LEU A 41 3.36 1.38 15.25
N ARG A 42 4.41 1.98 15.82
CA ARG A 42 4.78 3.37 15.54
C ARG A 42 5.54 3.44 14.22
N LEU A 43 4.81 3.61 13.12
CA LEU A 43 5.41 3.87 11.82
C LEU A 43 6.20 5.18 11.85
N SER A 44 7.49 5.11 11.53
CA SER A 44 8.36 6.29 11.34
C SER A 44 7.89 7.13 10.14
N ASN A 45 8.21 8.42 10.12
CA ASN A 45 7.85 9.32 9.03
C ASN A 45 8.33 8.81 7.66
N ALA A 46 9.51 8.18 7.60
CA ALA A 46 10.03 7.56 6.38
C ALA A 46 9.19 6.36 5.90
N GLN A 47 8.70 5.53 6.84
CA GLN A 47 7.82 4.41 6.53
C GLN A 47 6.45 4.90 6.05
N ARG A 48 5.87 5.90 6.72
CA ARG A 48 4.62 6.56 6.31
C ARG A 48 4.73 7.16 4.91
N TYR A 49 5.87 7.78 4.58
CA TYR A 49 6.15 8.29 3.25
C TYR A 49 6.14 7.19 2.18
N LYS A 50 6.87 6.09 2.44
CA LYS A 50 6.96 4.95 1.53
C LYS A 50 5.58 4.32 1.27
N LEU A 51 4.78 4.15 2.33
CA LEU A 51 3.40 3.67 2.27
C LEU A 51 2.50 4.62 1.48
N ALA A 52 2.55 5.92 1.75
CA ALA A 52 1.75 6.92 1.05
C ALA A 52 2.05 6.96 -0.46
N LYS A 53 3.33 6.91 -0.85
CA LYS A 53 3.75 6.94 -2.26
C LYS A 53 3.32 5.67 -3.00
N ARG A 54 3.44 4.50 -2.38
CA ARG A 54 2.97 3.23 -2.98
C ARG A 54 1.45 3.15 -3.00
N GLY A 55 0.78 3.55 -1.91
CA GLY A 55 -0.67 3.52 -1.79
C GLY A 55 -1.40 4.42 -2.77
N LYS A 56 -0.83 5.57 -3.14
CA LYS A 56 -1.40 6.42 -4.19
C LYS A 56 -1.50 5.71 -5.55
N LYS A 57 -0.55 4.84 -5.89
CA LYS A 57 -0.57 4.05 -7.13
C LYS A 57 -1.68 2.99 -7.14
N LEU A 58 -1.99 2.40 -5.99
CA LEU A 58 -3.08 1.43 -5.84
C LEU A 58 -4.47 2.08 -5.86
N GLY A 59 -4.56 3.37 -5.52
CA GLY A 59 -5.84 4.08 -5.41
C GLY A 59 -6.70 3.60 -4.23
N ARG A 60 -7.88 4.19 -4.05
CA ARG A 60 -8.75 3.91 -2.90
C ARG A 60 -9.25 2.45 -2.89
N LYS A 61 -9.69 1.94 -4.05
CA LYS A 61 -10.22 0.56 -4.17
C LYS A 61 -9.15 -0.48 -3.89
N GLY A 62 -7.95 -0.34 -4.47
CA GLY A 62 -6.83 -1.25 -4.20
C GLY A 62 -6.38 -1.19 -2.74
N LEU A 63 -6.30 0.00 -2.15
CA LEU A 63 -5.99 0.12 -0.73
C LEU A 63 -7.06 -0.55 0.15
N MET A 64 -8.33 -0.45 -0.17
CA MET A 64 -9.40 -1.07 0.62
C MET A 64 -9.33 -2.59 0.61
N GLN A 65 -8.80 -3.18 -0.47
CA GLN A 65 -8.64 -4.62 -0.61
C GLN A 65 -7.36 -5.16 0.05
N TYR A 66 -6.28 -4.37 0.11
CA TYR A 66 -4.96 -4.86 0.50
C TYR A 66 -4.34 -4.19 1.74
N ALA A 67 -4.89 -3.07 2.21
CA ALA A 67 -4.34 -2.37 3.36
C ALA A 67 -4.78 -3.02 4.68
N SER A 68 -3.93 -3.88 5.23
CA SER A 68 -4.19 -4.57 6.51
C SER A 68 -3.70 -3.80 7.75
N ILE A 69 -2.65 -2.99 7.60
CA ILE A 69 -1.95 -2.33 8.73
C ILE A 69 -2.50 -0.93 9.02
N VAL A 70 -2.79 -0.15 7.98
CA VAL A 70 -3.19 1.26 8.10
C VAL A 70 -4.42 1.48 7.24
N THR A 71 -5.42 2.20 7.75
CA THR A 71 -6.64 2.48 6.98
C THR A 71 -6.30 3.21 5.67
N PRO A 72 -6.97 2.86 4.56
CA PRO A 72 -6.78 3.49 3.26
C PRO A 72 -6.83 5.03 3.30
N ASP A 73 -7.79 5.57 4.05
CA ASP A 73 -7.97 7.00 4.24
C ASP A 73 -6.76 7.68 4.91
N THR A 74 -6.14 7.01 5.87
CA THR A 74 -4.93 7.51 6.55
C THR A 74 -3.73 7.53 5.61
N ILE A 75 -3.55 6.49 4.79
CA ILE A 75 -2.47 6.43 3.78
C ILE A 75 -2.64 7.56 2.76
N LEU A 76 -3.88 7.80 2.30
CA LEU A 76 -4.18 8.90 1.37
C LEU A 76 -4.02 10.27 2.04
N ALA A 77 -4.36 10.41 3.33
CA ALA A 77 -4.13 11.63 4.09
C ALA A 77 -2.63 11.95 4.21
N TRP A 78 -1.78 10.95 4.48
CA TRP A 78 -0.33 11.12 4.44
C TRP A 78 0.17 11.58 3.08
N HIS A 79 -0.35 10.98 1.99
CA HIS A 79 -0.01 11.42 0.64
C HIS A 79 -0.37 12.90 0.40
N ARG A 80 -1.58 13.33 0.81
CA ARG A 80 -2.00 14.74 0.71
C ARG A 80 -1.07 15.66 1.50
N LYS A 81 -0.68 15.28 2.72
CA LYS A 81 0.26 16.05 3.55
C LYS A 81 1.62 16.21 2.87
N LEU A 82 2.11 15.15 2.21
CA LEU A 82 3.37 15.20 1.47
C LEU A 82 3.31 16.11 0.24
N VAL A 83 2.20 16.05 -0.50
CA VAL A 83 1.96 16.96 -1.62
C VAL A 83 1.94 18.40 -1.12
N ALA A 84 1.20 18.68 -0.05
CA ALA A 84 1.15 20.01 0.56
C ALA A 84 2.55 20.50 0.97
N LEU A 85 3.35 19.67 1.66
CA LEU A 85 4.73 20.03 2.02
C LEU A 85 5.60 20.35 0.81
N LYS A 86 5.47 19.61 -0.30
CA LYS A 86 6.20 19.90 -1.54
C LYS A 86 5.87 21.28 -2.10
N TYR A 87 4.59 21.67 -2.11
CA TYR A 87 4.16 22.96 -2.63
C TYR A 87 4.41 24.12 -1.64
N THR A 88 4.29 23.88 -0.33
CA THR A 88 4.61 24.89 0.69
C THR A 88 6.10 25.19 0.73
N ALA A 89 6.96 24.18 0.62
CA ALA A 89 8.41 24.39 0.51
C ALA A 89 8.81 25.16 -0.76
N LYS A 90 8.11 24.91 -1.88
CA LYS A 90 8.32 25.65 -3.13
C LYS A 90 7.88 27.13 -3.05
N ARG A 91 7.00 27.49 -2.11
CA ARG A 91 6.48 28.86 -1.93
C ARG A 91 7.36 29.72 -1.00
N MET A 92 8.34 29.12 -0.31
CA MET A 92 9.28 29.80 0.60
C MET A 92 10.68 30.03 -0.01
N LEU A 93 10.85 29.75 -1.31
CA LEU A 93 12.02 30.09 -2.13
C LEU A 93 11.58 31.10 -3.19
#